data_AF-X1T2E4-F1
#
_entry.id   AF-X1T2E4-F1
#
_cell.length_a   1.000
_cell.length_b   1.000
_cell.length_c   1.000
_cell.angle_alpha   90.00
_cell.angle_beta   90.00
_cell.angle_gamma   90.00
#
_symmetry.space_group_name_H-M   'P 1'
#
loop_
_entity.id
_entity.type
_entity.pdbx_description
1 polymer ?
#
loop_
_entity_poly.entity_id
_entity_poly.type
_entity_poly.pdbx_seq_one_letter_code
_entity_poly.pdbx_strand_id
1 'polypeptide(L)'
;GNDSLAILSSAKCTNEENYLLMKFSRAVLGTNNVDHCARLCHSATVAGLAQAFGSGAMTNSIKEIADASAIYLTGSNTTENHPIIALEIKNAVTKNGAKLIVADPREIELTKYATLWLRQRPGTDVALLNGLMNVIITEGLEDKEFVTN
;
A
#
# COMPACT_ATOMS: atom_id res chain seq x y z
N GLY A 1 -1.06 13.07 35.71
CA GLY A 1 -0.01 13.88 35.07
C GLY A 1 -0.37 14.06 33.60
N ASN A 2 0.49 14.68 32.79
CA ASN A 2 0.17 15.04 31.41
C ASN A 2 -0.29 13.87 30.53
N ASP A 3 0.22 12.66 30.78
CA ASP A 3 -0.14 11.45 30.02
C ASP A 3 -1.54 10.88 30.32
N SER A 4 -2.34 11.52 31.18
CA SER A 4 -3.76 11.18 31.33
C SER A 4 -4.65 11.79 30.24
N LEU A 5 -4.08 12.58 29.32
CA LEU A 5 -4.77 13.17 28.17
C LEU A 5 -4.27 12.56 26.87
N ALA A 6 -5.13 12.52 25.86
CA ALA A 6 -4.78 12.10 24.50
C ALA A 6 -5.53 12.94 23.46
N ILE A 7 -4.91 13.13 22.31
CA ILE A 7 -5.47 13.84 21.16
C ILE A 7 -5.59 12.89 19.98
N LEU A 8 -6.75 12.86 19.36
CA LEU A 8 -6.97 12.20 18.07
C LEU A 8 -7.09 13.27 16.99
N SER A 9 -6.11 13.35 16.09
CA SER A 9 -6.18 14.19 14.90
C SER A 9 -6.86 13.43 13.75
N SER A 10 -6.88 13.99 12.54
CA SER A 10 -7.68 13.47 11.44
C SER A 10 -6.98 13.58 10.09
N ALA A 11 -7.08 12.54 9.26
CA ALA A 11 -6.66 12.57 7.87
C ALA A 11 -7.58 13.41 6.96
N LYS A 12 -8.69 13.92 7.50
CA LYS A 12 -9.59 14.86 6.80
C LYS A 12 -9.27 16.33 7.08
N CYS A 13 -8.39 16.60 8.03
CA CYS A 13 -7.91 17.94 8.33
C CYS A 13 -6.74 18.31 7.41
N THR A 14 -6.45 19.60 7.32
CA THR A 14 -5.29 20.12 6.62
C THR A 14 -3.98 19.68 7.30
N ASN A 15 -2.86 19.84 6.59
CA ASN A 15 -1.54 19.55 7.16
C ASN A 15 -1.22 20.52 8.31
N GLU A 16 -1.64 21.78 8.16
CA GLU A 16 -1.48 22.85 9.13
C GLU A 16 -2.21 22.54 10.43
N GLU A 17 -3.47 22.09 10.35
CA GLU A 17 -4.24 21.71 11.54
C GLU A 17 -3.64 20.49 12.25
N ASN A 18 -3.21 19.47 11.50
CA ASN A 18 -2.54 18.31 12.09
C ASN A 18 -1.24 18.70 12.79
N TYR A 19 -0.45 19.59 12.18
CA TYR A 19 0.76 20.14 12.80
C TYR A 19 0.45 20.93 14.07
N LEU A 20 -0.57 21.79 14.04
CA LEU A 20 -1.00 22.56 15.21
C LEU A 20 -1.45 21.65 16.35
N LEU A 21 -2.21 20.59 16.08
CA LEU A 21 -2.68 19.63 17.09
C LEU A 21 -1.52 18.85 17.71
N MET A 22 -0.56 18.39 16.90
CA MET A 22 0.67 17.77 17.40
C MET A 22 1.45 18.72 18.30
N LYS A 23 1.60 19.99 17.87
CA LYS A 23 2.34 21.01 18.63
C LYS A 23 1.63 21.36 19.93
N PHE A 24 0.30 21.48 19.92
CA PHE A 24 -0.50 21.70 21.12
C PHE A 24 -0.35 20.54 22.12
N SER A 25 -0.44 19.29 21.65
CA SER A 25 -0.25 18.10 22.49
C SER A 25 1.12 18.11 23.20
N ARG A 26 2.18 18.37 22.43
CA ARG A 26 3.56 18.24 22.93
C ARG A 26 4.06 19.46 23.70
N ALA A 27 3.74 20.67 23.22
CA ALA A 27 4.27 21.91 23.79
C ALA A 27 3.37 22.54 24.86
N VAL A 28 2.05 22.32 24.80
CA VAL A 28 1.10 22.92 25.75
C VAL A 28 0.63 21.89 26.77
N LEU A 29 0.15 20.73 26.33
CA LEU A 29 -0.28 19.67 27.25
C LEU A 29 0.89 18.88 27.83
N GLY A 30 2.06 18.91 27.17
CA GLY A 30 3.26 18.23 27.61
C GLY A 30 3.14 16.70 27.56
N THR A 31 2.43 16.16 26.57
CA THR A 31 2.33 14.71 26.31
C THR A 31 2.61 14.38 24.84
N ASN A 32 3.05 13.14 24.60
CA ASN A 32 3.21 12.60 23.25
C ASN A 32 1.99 11.80 22.78
N ASN A 33 0.92 11.76 23.58
CA ASN A 33 -0.33 11.08 23.25
C ASN A 33 -1.11 11.82 22.17
N VAL A 34 -0.62 11.74 20.94
CA VAL A 34 -1.28 12.23 19.72
C VAL A 34 -1.23 11.15 18.66
N ASP A 35 -2.39 10.82 18.09
CA ASP A 35 -2.53 9.79 17.07
C ASP A 35 -3.66 10.12 16.07
N HIS A 36 -3.78 9.36 14.99
CA HIS A 36 -4.89 9.48 14.04
C HIS A 36 -5.18 8.16 13.31
N CYS A 37 -6.16 8.18 12.40
CA CYS A 37 -6.65 6.99 11.70
C CYS A 37 -5.59 6.20 10.91
N ALA A 38 -4.44 6.78 10.57
CA ALA A 38 -3.36 6.01 9.93
C ALA A 38 -2.86 4.85 10.82
N ARG A 39 -3.06 4.93 12.14
CA ARG A 39 -2.81 3.81 13.06
C ARG A 39 -3.45 2.51 12.57
N LEU A 40 -4.70 2.58 12.12
CA LEU A 40 -5.50 1.41 11.79
C LEU A 40 -5.15 0.82 10.41
N CYS A 41 -4.76 1.66 9.44
CA CYS A 41 -4.59 1.23 8.06
C CYS A 41 -3.14 1.27 7.55
N HIS A 42 -2.36 2.30 7.89
CA HIS A 42 -1.04 2.55 7.29
C HIS A 42 0.14 2.31 8.24
N SER A 43 -0.10 2.16 9.55
CA SER A 43 1.02 1.99 10.51
C SER A 43 1.88 0.76 10.20
N ALA A 44 1.25 -0.36 9.85
CA ALA A 44 1.94 -1.59 9.46
C ALA A 44 2.73 -1.42 8.16
N THR A 45 2.17 -0.74 7.16
CA THR A 45 2.87 -0.50 5.89
C THR A 45 4.04 0.45 6.06
N VAL A 46 3.90 1.47 6.91
CA VAL A 46 5.01 2.38 7.24
C VAL A 46 6.16 1.63 7.88
N ALA A 47 5.90 0.75 8.85
CA ALA A 47 6.94 -0.04 9.49
C ALA A 47 7.63 -1.00 8.50
N GLY A 48 6.86 -1.74 7.71
CA GLY A 48 7.40 -2.71 6.74
C GLY A 48 8.21 -2.05 5.62
N LEU A 49 7.68 -1.00 5.00
CA LEU A 49 8.37 -0.29 3.92
C LEU A 49 9.59 0.50 4.43
N ALA A 50 9.51 1.10 5.62
CA ALA A 50 10.68 1.77 6.20
C ALA A 50 11.82 0.78 6.50
N GLN A 51 11.50 -0.44 6.95
CA GLN A 51 12.50 -1.48 7.14
C GLN A 51 13.12 -1.96 5.82
N ALA A 52 12.32 -2.07 4.75
CA ALA A 52 12.79 -2.57 3.45
C ALA A 52 13.49 -1.50 2.59
N PHE A 53 13.00 -0.26 2.60
CA PHE A 53 13.36 0.79 1.64
C PHE A 53 13.68 2.14 2.30
N GLY A 54 13.64 2.24 3.63
CA GLY A 54 13.96 3.48 4.37
C GLY A 54 12.83 4.52 4.43
N SER A 55 11.70 4.29 3.75
CA SER A 55 10.52 5.18 3.79
C SER A 55 9.22 4.39 3.84
N GLY A 56 8.23 4.92 4.56
CA GLY A 56 6.89 4.34 4.66
C GLY A 56 5.88 4.81 3.59
N ALA A 57 6.31 5.71 2.71
CA ALA A 57 5.46 6.26 1.65
C ALA A 57 5.36 5.31 0.45
N MET A 58 4.35 5.54 -0.39
CA MET A 58 4.28 4.90 -1.71
C MET A 58 5.54 5.25 -2.53
N THR A 59 6.16 4.26 -3.15
CA THR A 59 7.49 4.39 -3.77
C THR A 59 7.47 5.14 -5.10
N ASN A 60 6.34 5.13 -5.79
CA ASN A 60 6.15 5.74 -7.11
C ASN A 60 4.89 6.61 -7.12
N SER A 61 4.74 7.48 -8.11
CA SER A 61 3.56 8.31 -8.27
C SER A 61 2.39 7.54 -8.88
N ILE A 62 1.16 8.02 -8.65
CA ILE A 62 -0.06 7.42 -9.22
C ILE A 62 -0.01 7.41 -10.76
N LYS A 63 0.64 8.41 -11.37
CA LYS A 63 0.70 8.54 -12.84
C LYS A 63 1.53 7.43 -13.48
N GLU A 64 2.57 6.96 -12.79
CA GLU A 64 3.45 5.89 -13.29
C GLU A 64 2.73 4.54 -13.40
N ILE A 65 1.56 4.38 -12.78
CA ILE A 65 0.76 3.14 -12.88
C ILE A 65 0.36 2.85 -14.33
N ALA A 66 0.07 3.89 -15.12
CA ALA A 66 -0.31 3.72 -16.53
C ALA A 66 0.81 3.11 -17.38
N ASP A 67 2.07 3.35 -17.01
CA ASP A 67 3.26 2.93 -17.77
C ASP A 67 3.77 1.52 -17.37
N ALA A 68 3.17 0.90 -16.35
CA ALA A 68 3.57 -0.40 -15.86
C ALA A 68 3.34 -1.50 -16.92
N SER A 69 4.34 -2.36 -17.15
CA SER A 69 4.19 -3.53 -18.03
C SER A 69 3.43 -4.69 -17.37
N ALA A 70 3.45 -4.75 -16.03
CA ALA A 70 2.69 -5.69 -15.23
C ALA A 70 2.26 -5.03 -13.91
N ILE A 71 1.08 -5.41 -13.43
CA ILE A 71 0.48 -4.90 -12.19
C ILE A 71 0.06 -6.09 -11.33
N TYR A 72 0.62 -6.20 -10.14
CA TYR A 72 0.21 -7.16 -9.13
C TYR A 72 -0.67 -6.46 -8.08
N LEU A 73 -1.98 -6.67 -8.18
CA LEU A 73 -2.96 -6.08 -7.29
C LEU A 73 -3.33 -7.08 -6.18
N THR A 74 -2.97 -6.80 -4.93
CA THR A 74 -3.30 -7.66 -3.79
C THR A 74 -3.95 -6.87 -2.66
N GLY A 75 -4.92 -7.48 -1.96
CA GLY A 75 -5.53 -6.90 -0.76
C GLY A 75 -6.22 -5.53 -0.98
N SER A 76 -6.67 -5.23 -2.20
CA SER A 76 -7.21 -3.92 -2.56
C SER A 76 -8.39 -4.04 -3.53
N ASN A 77 -9.53 -3.46 -3.14
CA ASN A 77 -10.65 -3.23 -4.04
C ASN A 77 -10.56 -1.80 -4.63
N THR A 78 -9.62 -1.62 -5.55
CA THR A 78 -9.21 -0.27 -6.00
C THR A 78 -10.33 0.49 -6.69
N THR A 79 -11.22 -0.17 -7.44
CA THR A 79 -12.27 0.56 -8.14
C THR A 79 -13.25 1.25 -7.20
N GLU A 80 -13.60 0.63 -6.08
CA GLU A 80 -14.52 1.22 -5.10
C GLU A 80 -13.82 2.23 -4.19
N ASN A 81 -12.56 1.96 -3.81
CA ASN A 81 -11.85 2.76 -2.80
C ASN A 81 -10.99 3.90 -3.40
N HIS A 82 -10.50 3.73 -4.63
CA HIS A 82 -9.62 4.67 -5.32
C HIS A 82 -9.91 4.71 -6.85
N PRO A 83 -11.08 5.23 -7.28
CA PRO A 83 -11.53 5.13 -8.67
C PRO A 83 -10.55 5.68 -9.72
N ILE A 84 -9.79 6.73 -9.37
CA ILE A 84 -8.78 7.32 -10.26
C ILE A 84 -7.57 6.38 -10.44
N ILE A 85 -7.13 5.71 -9.37
CA ILE A 85 -6.07 4.70 -9.47
C ILE A 85 -6.56 3.51 -10.31
N ALA A 86 -7.81 3.09 -10.13
CA ALA A 86 -8.40 2.04 -10.95
C ALA A 86 -8.49 2.43 -12.44
N LEU A 87 -8.71 3.71 -12.75
CA LEU A 87 -8.65 4.22 -14.12
C LEU A 87 -7.24 4.07 -14.71
N GLU A 88 -6.18 4.40 -13.96
CA GLU A 88 -4.82 4.21 -14.43
C GLU A 88 -4.46 2.74 -14.63
N ILE A 89 -4.89 1.85 -13.73
CA ILE A 89 -4.75 0.39 -13.92
C ILE A 89 -5.45 -0.06 -15.21
N LYS A 90 -6.69 0.42 -15.45
CA LYS A 90 -7.43 0.10 -16.68
C LYS A 90 -6.74 0.66 -17.92
N ASN A 91 -6.17 1.86 -17.86
CA ASN A 91 -5.39 2.44 -18.96
C ASN A 91 -4.17 1.58 -19.27
N ALA A 92 -3.40 1.18 -18.24
CA ALA A 92 -2.24 0.32 -18.39
C ALA A 92 -2.60 -0.98 -19.13
N VAL A 93 -3.68 -1.64 -18.70
CA VAL A 93 -4.13 -2.91 -19.31
C VAL A 93 -4.69 -2.71 -20.73
N THR A 94 -5.62 -1.79 -20.90
CA THR A 94 -6.42 -1.68 -22.14
C THR A 94 -5.74 -0.91 -23.25
N LYS A 95 -4.85 0.04 -22.92
CA LYS A 95 -4.16 0.89 -23.89
C LYS A 95 -2.70 0.49 -24.07
N ASN A 96 -2.03 0.09 -22.98
CA ASN A 96 -0.59 -0.16 -22.98
C ASN A 96 -0.25 -1.67 -22.93
N GLY A 97 -1.26 -2.53 -22.85
CA GLY A 97 -1.09 -3.98 -22.89
C GLY A 97 -0.53 -4.61 -21.61
N ALA A 98 -0.57 -3.89 -20.48
CA ALA A 98 -0.07 -4.36 -19.21
C ALA A 98 -0.76 -5.66 -18.74
N LYS A 99 0.00 -6.56 -18.11
CA LYS A 99 -0.56 -7.76 -17.48
C LYS A 99 -1.03 -7.45 -16.07
N LEU A 100 -2.34 -7.57 -15.83
CA LEU A 100 -2.91 -7.42 -14.51
C LEU A 100 -3.09 -8.79 -13.83
N ILE A 101 -2.51 -8.96 -12.65
CA ILE A 101 -2.75 -10.07 -11.75
C ILE A 101 -3.52 -9.54 -10.55
N VAL A 102 -4.67 -10.15 -10.24
CA VAL A 102 -5.48 -9.79 -9.06
C VAL A 102 -5.39 -10.92 -8.05
N ALA A 103 -4.86 -10.66 -6.87
CA ALA A 103 -4.81 -11.57 -5.72
C ALA A 103 -5.81 -11.10 -4.65
N ASP A 104 -7.08 -11.49 -4.81
CA ASP A 104 -8.16 -11.21 -3.87
C ASP A 104 -9.07 -12.46 -3.80
N PRO A 105 -9.48 -12.93 -2.61
CA PRO A 105 -10.46 -14.03 -2.49
C PRO A 105 -11.80 -13.74 -3.17
N ARG A 106 -12.14 -12.46 -3.38
CA ARG A 106 -13.41 -12.00 -3.96
C ARG A 106 -13.24 -11.59 -5.41
N GLU A 107 -14.35 -11.67 -6.14
CA GLU A 107 -14.44 -11.17 -7.51
C GLU A 107 -14.72 -9.66 -7.51
N ILE A 108 -13.66 -8.85 -7.39
CA ILE A 108 -13.75 -7.38 -7.50
C ILE A 108 -13.82 -6.94 -8.96
N GLU A 109 -14.24 -5.70 -9.25
CA GLU A 109 -14.43 -5.26 -10.65
C GLU A 109 -13.20 -5.44 -11.55
N LEU A 110 -11.99 -5.24 -10.99
CA LEU A 110 -10.73 -5.36 -11.73
C LEU A 110 -10.41 -6.79 -12.18
N THR A 111 -11.05 -7.83 -11.63
CA THR A 111 -10.86 -9.21 -12.11
C THR A 111 -11.27 -9.38 -13.57
N LYS A 112 -12.22 -8.58 -14.06
CA LYS A 112 -12.67 -8.57 -15.47
C LYS A 112 -11.59 -8.13 -16.45
N TYR A 113 -10.58 -7.41 -15.97
CA TYR A 113 -9.43 -6.94 -16.75
C TYR A 113 -8.17 -7.77 -16.46
N ALA A 114 -8.23 -8.69 -15.50
CA ALA A 114 -7.07 -9.45 -15.06
C ALA A 114 -6.70 -10.54 -16.07
N THR A 115 -5.40 -10.66 -16.32
CA THR A 115 -4.84 -11.84 -16.99
C THR A 115 -4.93 -13.06 -16.08
N LEU A 116 -4.78 -12.87 -14.77
CA LEU A 116 -4.85 -13.94 -13.78
C LEU A 116 -5.54 -13.45 -12.51
N TRP A 117 -6.52 -14.21 -12.03
CA TRP A 117 -7.16 -14.00 -10.75
C TRP A 117 -6.77 -15.11 -9.77
N LEU A 118 -5.97 -14.74 -8.77
CA LEU A 118 -5.53 -15.58 -7.67
C LEU A 118 -6.51 -15.41 -6.51
N ARG A 119 -7.06 -16.54 -6.03
CA ARG A 119 -8.09 -16.59 -5.00
C ARG A 119 -7.55 -17.25 -3.74
N GLN A 120 -6.51 -16.67 -3.16
CA GLN A 120 -5.95 -17.15 -1.91
C GLN A 120 -6.99 -17.09 -0.78
N ARG A 121 -6.88 -17.98 0.20
CA ARG A 121 -7.77 -17.92 1.38
C ARG A 121 -7.46 -16.65 2.18
N PRO A 122 -8.46 -16.00 2.81
CA PRO A 122 -8.20 -14.86 3.69
C PRO A 122 -7.12 -15.17 4.74
N GLY A 123 -6.14 -14.29 4.89
CA GLY A 123 -5.01 -14.47 5.82
C GLY A 123 -3.88 -15.38 5.32
N THR A 124 -3.89 -15.77 4.04
CA THR A 124 -2.83 -16.61 3.44
C THR A 124 -1.91 -15.86 2.48
N ASP A 125 -1.90 -14.53 2.53
CA ASP A 125 -1.11 -13.66 1.65
C ASP A 125 0.39 -13.93 1.77
N VAL A 126 0.91 -14.19 2.97
CA VAL A 126 2.32 -14.56 3.18
C VAL A 126 2.66 -15.88 2.49
N ALA A 127 1.77 -16.87 2.53
CA ALA A 127 2.00 -18.14 1.85
C ALA A 127 2.03 -17.96 0.32
N LEU A 128 1.14 -17.13 -0.22
CA LEU A 128 1.14 -16.78 -1.64
C LEU A 128 2.44 -16.09 -2.06
N LEU A 129 2.87 -15.07 -1.31
CA LEU A 129 4.09 -14.31 -1.60
C LEU A 129 5.35 -15.18 -1.45
N ASN A 130 5.42 -16.05 -0.44
CA ASN A 130 6.53 -17.00 -0.29
C ASN A 130 6.60 -18.01 -1.43
N GLY A 131 5.44 -18.47 -1.93
CA GLY A 131 5.38 -19.33 -3.12
C GLY A 131 5.92 -18.62 -4.36
N LEU A 132 5.53 -17.36 -4.57
CA LEU A 132 6.06 -16.54 -5.67
C LEU A 132 7.58 -16.35 -5.56
N MET A 133 8.08 -15.98 -4.38
CA MET A 133 9.52 -15.83 -4.14
C MET A 133 10.29 -17.14 -4.36
N ASN A 134 9.73 -18.29 -3.95
CA ASN A 134 10.35 -19.59 -4.16
C ASN A 134 10.52 -19.89 -5.66
N VAL A 135 9.52 -19.61 -6.48
CA VAL A 135 9.60 -19.79 -7.94
C VAL A 135 10.64 -18.84 -8.54
N ILE A 136 10.61 -17.55 -8.16
CA ILE A 136 11.58 -16.55 -8.65
C ILE A 136 13.02 -17.04 -8.41
N ILE A 137 13.32 -17.51 -7.19
CA ILE A 137 14.68 -17.94 -6.81
C ILE A 137 15.05 -19.29 -7.43
N THR A 138 14.15 -20.27 -7.41
CA THR A 138 14.48 -21.63 -7.89
C THR A 138 14.60 -21.70 -9.41
N GLU A 139 13.92 -20.82 -10.13
CA GLU A 139 14.03 -20.70 -11.60
C GLU A 139 15.06 -19.64 -12.05
N GLY A 140 15.66 -18.89 -11.11
CA GLY A 140 16.70 -17.90 -11.40
C GLY A 140 16.19 -16.67 -12.16
N LEU A 141 14.96 -16.23 -11.83
CA LEU A 141 14.26 -15.11 -12.48
C LEU A 141 14.52 -13.75 -11.79
N GLU A 142 15.22 -13.74 -10.66
CA GLU A 142 15.59 -12.51 -9.97
C GLU A 142 16.60 -11.66 -10.75
N ASP A 143 16.54 -10.34 -10.53
CA ASP A 143 17.60 -9.44 -10.96
C ASP A 143 18.82 -9.62 -10.05
N LYS A 144 19.73 -10.51 -10.46
CA LYS A 144 20.94 -10.85 -9.68
C LYS A 144 21.86 -9.65 -9.49
N GLU A 145 21.99 -8.79 -10.50
CA GLU A 145 22.86 -7.62 -10.43
C GLU A 145 22.35 -6.65 -9.37
N PHE A 146 21.04 -6.36 -9.37
CA PHE A 146 20.42 -5.52 -8.35
C PHE A 146 20.57 -6.11 -6.94
N VAL A 147 20.40 -7.42 -6.77
CA VAL A 147 20.48 -8.09 -5.45
C VAL A 147 21.91 -8.12 -4.89
N THR A 148 22.93 -8.18 -5.74
CA THR A 148 24.33 -8.28 -5.30
C THR A 148 25.00 -6.93 -4.98
N ASN A 149 24.37 -5.83 -5.37
CA ASN A 149 24.87 -4.46 -5.18
C ASN A 149 24.24 -3.77 -3.97
#